data_AF-A0A3M3Y7C9-F1
#
_entry.id   AF-A0A3M3Y7C9-F1
#
_cell.length_a   1.000
_cell.length_b   1.000
_cell.length_c   1.000
_cell.angle_alpha   90.00
_cell.angle_beta   90.00
_cell.angle_gamma   90.00
#
_symmetry.space_group_name_H-M   'P 1'
#
loop_
_entity.id
_entity.type
_entity.pdbx_description
1 polymer ?
#
loop_
_entity_poly.entity_id
_entity_poly.type
_entity_poly.pdbx_seq_one_letter_code
_entity_poly.pdbx_strand_id
1 'polypeptide(L)' 'MGAERVTVQSLEVVRVDAERNLLLVKGAVPGATGGNLVVRPAAKARG' A
#
# COMPACT_ATOMS: atom_id res chain seq x y z
N MET A 1 9.87 20.61 -2.18
CA MET A 1 9.72 19.55 -1.16
C MET A 1 8.23 19.30 -0.98
N GLY A 2 7.75 18.12 -1.34
CA GLY A 2 6.32 17.78 -1.44
C GLY A 2 5.89 17.49 -2.89
N ALA A 3 4.85 16.67 -3.04
CA ALA A 3 4.29 16.17 -4.30
C ALA A 3 5.15 15.18 -5.12
N GLU A 4 6.20 14.60 -4.53
CA GLU A 4 6.98 13.54 -5.19
C GLU A 4 6.34 12.16 -5.02
N ARG A 5 6.44 11.32 -6.06
CA ARG A 5 5.92 9.95 -6.02
C ARG A 5 6.84 9.04 -5.22
N VAL A 6 6.47 8.80 -3.97
CA VAL A 6 7.16 7.85 -3.08
C VAL A 6 6.51 6.46 -3.13
N THR A 7 7.27 5.42 -2.83
CA THR A 7 6.76 4.04 -2.74
C THR A 7 7.35 3.36 -1.51
N VAL A 8 6.48 2.87 -0.63
CA VAL A 8 6.88 2.02 0.50
C VAL A 8 6.79 0.57 0.04
N GLN A 9 7.88 -0.18 0.24
CA GLN A 9 7.98 -1.58 -0.20
C GLN A 9 7.77 -2.54 0.98
N SER A 10 7.43 -3.80 0.64
CA SER A 10 7.34 -4.90 1.60
C SER A 10 6.36 -4.66 2.75
N LEU A 11 5.24 -3.99 2.44
CA LEU A 11 4.06 -3.90 3.30
C LEU A 11 3.32 -5.24 3.29
N GLU A 12 2.80 -5.63 4.46
CA GLU A 12 2.09 -6.89 4.65
C GLU A 12 0.59 -6.69 4.44
N VAL A 13 -0.03 -7.49 3.57
CA VAL A 13 -1.48 -7.52 3.40
C VAL A 13 -2.06 -8.45 4.47
N VAL A 14 -2.84 -7.89 5.39
CA VAL A 14 -3.40 -8.62 6.53
C VAL A 14 -4.72 -9.28 6.19
N ARG A 15 -5.51 -8.65 5.32
CA ARG A 15 -6.81 -9.16 4.89
C ARG A 15 -7.22 -8.55 3.56
N VAL A 16 -7.92 -9.33 2.75
CA VAL A 16 -8.65 -8.87 1.58
C VAL A 16 -10.13 -9.09 1.87
N ASP A 17 -10.91 -8.01 1.79
CA ASP A 17 -12.37 -8.06 1.88
C ASP A 17 -12.92 -7.82 0.46
N ALA A 18 -13.23 -8.90 -0.23
CA ALA A 18 -13.73 -8.86 -1.60
C ALA A 18 -15.19 -8.37 -1.68
N GLU A 19 -15.98 -8.50 -0.61
CA GLU A 19 -17.37 -8.04 -0.58
C GLU A 19 -17.43 -6.52 -0.61
N ARG A 20 -16.49 -5.87 0.11
CA ARG A 20 -16.40 -4.41 0.19
C ARG A 20 -15.33 -3.82 -0.73
N ASN A 21 -14.62 -4.66 -1.50
CA ASN A 21 -13.44 -4.27 -2.29
C ASN A 21 -12.39 -3.50 -1.45
N LEU A 22 -12.10 -3.99 -0.24
CA LEU A 22 -11.12 -3.38 0.66
C LEU A 22 -9.87 -4.25 0.81
N LEU A 23 -8.71 -3.59 0.90
CA LEU A 23 -7.43 -4.20 1.18
C LEU A 23 -6.88 -3.67 2.50
N LEU A 24 -6.73 -4.53 3.49
CA LEU A 24 -6.15 -4.17 4.79
C LEU A 24 -4.66 -4.42 4.75
N VAL A 25 -3.88 -3.36 4.94
CA VAL A 25 -2.41 -3.37 4.89
C VAL A 25 -1.86 -2.97 6.25
N LYS A 26 -0.86 -3.71 6.74
CA LYS A 26 -0.15 -3.40 7.98
C LYS A 26 0.98 -2.42 7.69
N GLY A 27 0.91 -1.24 8.31
CA GLY A 27 1.94 -0.22 8.24
C GLY A 27 1.44 1.10 7.66
N ALA A 28 2.37 1.99 7.36
CA ALA A 28 2.07 3.32 6.83
C ALA A 28 1.99 3.30 5.30
N VAL A 29 0.86 3.76 4.77
CA VAL A 29 0.67 3.99 3.33
C VAL A 29 1.03 5.45 3.03
N PRO A 30 1.92 5.72 2.04
CA PRO A 30 2.32 7.08 1.74
C PRO A 30 1.19 7.84 1.04
N GLY A 31 1.02 9.11 1.39
CA GLY A 31 -0.03 9.97 0.84
C GLY A 31 -1.13 10.26 1.86
N ALA A 32 -2.05 11.16 1.48
CA ALA A 32 -3.19 11.53 2.31
C ALA A 32 -4.38 10.58 2.09
N THR A 33 -5.24 10.47 3.10
CA THR A 33 -6.50 9.73 3.02
C THR A 33 -7.37 10.23 1.86
N GLY A 34 -7.88 9.30 1.03
CA GLY A 34 -8.67 9.64 -0.16
C GLY A 34 -7.84 9.95 -1.41
N GLY A 35 -6.51 9.89 -1.33
CA GLY A 35 -5.62 9.98 -2.49
C GLY A 35 -5.58 8.69 -3.32
N ASN A 36 -5.14 8.82 -4.57
CA ASN A 36 -4.94 7.68 -5.47
C ASN A 36 -3.62 6.98 -5.18
N LEU A 37 -3.65 5.65 -5.17
CA LEU A 37 -2.49 4.80 -4.93
C LEU A 37 -2.43 3.67 -5.95
N VAL A 38 -1.21 3.26 -6.29
CA VAL A 38 -0.96 2.13 -7.19
C VAL A 38 -0.27 1.02 -6.41
N VAL A 39 -0.99 -0.07 -6.19
CA VAL A 39 -0.46 -1.27 -5.53
C VAL A 39 0.18 -2.18 -6.57
N ARG A 40 1.39 -2.67 -6.28
CA ARG A 40 2.15 -3.57 -7.16
C ARG A 40 2.69 -4.74 -6.34
N PRO A 41 2.88 -5.92 -6.94
CA PRO A 41 3.58 -7.03 -6.29
C PRO A 41 4.94 -6.60 -5.75
N ALA A 42 5.32 -7.12 -4.58
CA ALA A 42 6.58 -6.76 -3.95
C ALA A 42 7.77 -7.27 -4.78
N ALA A 43 8.69 -6.38 -5.15
CA ALA A 43 9.90 -6.75 -5.87
C ALA A 43 10.98 -7.37 -4.95
N LYS A 44 10.92 -7.08 -3.64
CA LYS A 44 11.84 -7.61 -2.64
C LYS A 44 11.09 -8.56 -1.72
N ALA A 45 11.53 -9.81 -1.69
CA ALA A 45 11.14 -10.74 -0.64
C ALA A 45 11.75 -10.26 0.69
N ARG A 46 10.99 -10.38 1.78
CA ARG A 46 11.60 -10.37 3.11
C ARG A 46 12.33 -11.72 3.23
N GLY A 47 13.66 -11.67 3.25
CA GLY A 47 14.51 -12.83 3.52
C GLY A 47 14.42 -13.28 4.96
#